data_AF-A0A848M9L5-F1
#
_entry.id   AF-A0A848M9L5-F1
#
_cell.length_a   1.000
_cell.length_b   1.000
_cell.length_c   1.000
_cell.angle_alpha   90.00
_cell.angle_beta   90.00
_cell.angle_gamma   90.00
#
_symmetry.space_group_name_H-M   'P 1'
#
loop_
_entity.id
_entity.type
_entity.pdbx_description
1 polymer ?
#
loop_
_entity_poly.entity_id
_entity_poly.type
_entity_poly.pdbx_seq_one_letter_code
_entity_poly.pdbx_strand_id
1 'polypeptide(L)'
;MAVRGVLFGMLLLLMGMSCTQTGLFFDSDLYAISAVWGGGCLLILAVCIRDSRRMEMIRNHLCWSGSYPLMGLSILMIGIYSVHACTGPVSMEGTLQEWISWSLYGSAGLAAWLLGGEARGRQLVMCLWHAAGVLLCGSALLAVYGLLDLPHVVMRVADPAVSASGARLGGLLQYPNTFGAVMAAFLLERLFALPAALRRRAGRLRAAAALLPLAPYTAALLLTESRGAWLAAALACAAGLAAERRCAALLLAACAAPVASAALLYGQLTEVQLAPAVLPGLLWLAGLWAGGVIAGQWMARAAGSGLGLAAAGRARMR
;
A
#
# COMPACT_ATOMS: atom_id res chain seq x y z
N MET A 1 -17.68 -5.40 -22.25
CA MET A 1 -18.11 -5.47 -20.84
C MET A 1 -17.69 -6.76 -20.14
N ALA A 2 -17.92 -7.96 -20.70
CA ALA A 2 -17.59 -9.24 -20.04
C ALA A 2 -16.11 -9.37 -19.57
N VAL A 3 -15.13 -9.09 -20.44
CA VAL A 3 -13.70 -9.25 -20.11
C VAL A 3 -13.25 -8.39 -18.93
N ARG A 4 -13.73 -7.14 -18.83
CA ARG A 4 -13.37 -6.24 -17.72
C ARG A 4 -14.00 -6.70 -16.40
N GLY A 5 -15.23 -7.22 -16.44
CA GLY A 5 -15.86 -7.83 -15.26
C GLY A 5 -15.05 -9.02 -14.74
N VAL A 6 -14.59 -9.89 -15.65
CA VAL A 6 -13.72 -11.03 -15.33
C VAL A 6 -12.38 -10.56 -14.76
N LEU A 7 -11.70 -9.60 -15.39
CA LEU A 7 -10.43 -9.04 -14.89
C LEU A 7 -10.57 -8.45 -13.47
N PHE A 8 -11.66 -7.73 -13.21
CA PHE A 8 -11.92 -7.20 -11.87
C PHE A 8 -12.15 -8.32 -10.85
N GLY A 9 -12.97 -9.33 -11.19
CA GLY A 9 -13.20 -10.49 -10.33
C GLY A 9 -11.90 -11.25 -10.03
N MET A 10 -11.05 -11.44 -11.04
CA MET A 10 -9.73 -12.06 -10.87
C MET A 10 -8.83 -11.24 -9.93
N LEU A 11 -8.75 -9.92 -10.10
CA LEU A 11 -7.94 -9.07 -9.21
C LEU A 11 -8.47 -9.03 -7.78
N LEU A 12 -9.80 -9.02 -7.61
CA LEU A 12 -10.44 -9.09 -6.31
C LEU A 12 -10.07 -10.40 -5.61
N LEU A 13 -10.14 -11.53 -6.32
CA LEU A 13 -9.73 -12.84 -5.80
C LEU A 13 -8.24 -12.85 -5.46
N LEU A 14 -7.38 -12.41 -6.37
CA LEU A 14 -5.93 -12.35 -6.15
C LEU A 14 -5.61 -11.52 -4.89
N MET A 15 -6.15 -10.31 -4.79
CA MET A 15 -5.91 -9.42 -3.65
C MET A 15 -6.46 -10.00 -2.34
N GLY A 16 -7.66 -10.58 -2.38
CA GLY A 16 -8.28 -11.23 -1.22
C GLY A 16 -7.42 -12.38 -0.71
N MET A 17 -7.00 -13.27 -1.61
CA MET A 17 -6.14 -14.40 -1.30
C MET A 17 -4.77 -13.95 -0.79
N SER A 18 -4.15 -12.93 -1.41
CA SER A 18 -2.89 -12.35 -0.92
C SER A 18 -3.01 -11.82 0.51
N CYS A 19 -4.16 -11.24 0.88
CA CYS A 19 -4.37 -10.73 2.23
C CYS A 19 -4.61 -11.85 3.25
N THR A 20 -5.22 -12.99 2.87
CA THR A 20 -5.59 -14.07 3.80
C THR A 20 -4.56 -15.19 3.89
N GLN A 21 -3.77 -15.42 2.85
CA GLN A 21 -2.76 -16.47 2.78
C GLN A 21 -1.35 -15.91 3.01
N THR A 22 -1.15 -15.23 4.14
CA THR A 22 0.19 -14.79 4.58
C THR A 22 1.01 -14.04 3.52
N GLY A 23 0.35 -13.24 2.66
CA GLY A 23 1.04 -12.51 1.60
C GLY A 23 1.57 -13.35 0.44
N LEU A 24 1.08 -14.58 0.26
CA LEU A 24 1.59 -15.56 -0.72
C LEU A 24 3.04 -15.96 -0.46
N PHE A 25 3.47 -15.93 0.80
CA PHE A 25 4.84 -16.28 1.19
C PHE A 25 5.15 -17.77 0.97
N PHE A 26 4.19 -18.67 1.21
CA PHE A 26 4.39 -20.09 1.01
C PHE A 26 4.25 -20.47 -0.46
N ASP A 27 5.19 -21.27 -0.96
CA ASP A 27 5.26 -21.66 -2.38
C ASP A 27 3.99 -22.39 -2.84
N SER A 28 3.40 -23.21 -1.97
CA SER A 28 2.14 -23.92 -2.27
C SER A 28 0.99 -22.97 -2.61
N ASP A 29 0.87 -21.87 -1.86
CA ASP A 29 -0.17 -20.86 -2.06
C ASP A 29 0.12 -20.04 -3.32
N LEU A 30 1.38 -19.62 -3.47
CA LEU A 30 1.85 -18.87 -4.63
C LEU A 30 1.61 -19.65 -5.93
N TYR A 31 1.98 -20.93 -6.00
CA TYR A 31 1.82 -21.75 -7.20
C TYR A 31 0.36 -21.99 -7.56
N ALA A 32 -0.48 -22.35 -6.57
CA ALA A 32 -1.89 -22.59 -6.80
C ALA A 32 -2.58 -21.32 -7.35
N ILE A 33 -2.32 -20.17 -6.73
CA ILE A 33 -2.90 -18.89 -7.16
C ILE A 33 -2.35 -18.45 -8.50
N SER A 34 -1.05 -18.60 -8.73
CA SER A 34 -0.41 -18.24 -9.99
C SER A 34 -0.92 -19.10 -11.14
N ALA A 35 -1.21 -20.39 -10.91
CA ALA A 35 -1.80 -21.28 -11.91
C ALA A 35 -3.23 -20.85 -12.27
N VAL A 36 -4.09 -20.56 -11.29
CA VAL A 36 -5.46 -20.07 -11.53
C VAL A 36 -5.44 -18.73 -12.25
N TRP A 37 -4.60 -17.81 -11.79
CA TRP A 37 -4.42 -16.50 -12.40
C TRP A 37 -3.91 -16.60 -13.85
N GLY A 38 -2.85 -17.37 -14.07
CA GLY A 38 -2.24 -17.60 -15.38
C GLY A 38 -3.22 -18.27 -16.36
N GLY A 39 -3.97 -19.28 -15.92
CA GLY A 39 -5.04 -19.90 -16.71
C GLY A 39 -6.10 -18.89 -17.13
N GLY A 40 -6.55 -18.03 -16.21
CA GLY A 40 -7.48 -16.94 -16.51
C GLY A 40 -6.91 -15.93 -17.53
N CYS A 41 -5.63 -15.55 -17.38
CA CYS A 41 -4.95 -14.68 -18.33
C CYS A 41 -4.88 -15.30 -19.74
N LEU A 42 -4.56 -16.60 -19.85
CA LEU A 42 -4.51 -17.31 -21.13
C LEU A 42 -5.89 -17.38 -21.80
N LEU A 43 -6.96 -17.62 -21.04
CA LEU A 43 -8.33 -17.61 -21.56
C LEU A 43 -8.71 -16.23 -22.09
N ILE A 44 -8.39 -15.16 -21.35
CA ILE A 44 -8.63 -13.79 -21.79
C ILE A 44 -7.82 -13.47 -23.05
N LEU A 45 -6.56 -13.88 -23.10
CA LEU A 45 -5.69 -13.70 -24.27
C LEU A 45 -6.26 -14.41 -25.49
N ALA A 46 -6.71 -15.66 -25.36
CA ALA A 46 -7.32 -16.42 -26.45
C ALA A 46 -8.59 -15.74 -27.00
N VAL A 47 -9.41 -15.15 -26.13
CA VAL A 47 -10.57 -14.34 -26.54
C VAL A 47 -10.15 -13.06 -27.26
N CYS A 48 -9.09 -12.39 -26.79
CA CYS A 48 -8.58 -11.16 -27.39
C CYS A 48 -7.89 -11.38 -28.75
N ILE A 49 -7.17 -12.48 -28.94
CA ILE A 49 -6.52 -12.81 -30.23
C ILE A 49 -7.56 -12.98 -31.35
N ARG A 50 -8.76 -13.49 -31.02
CA ARG A 50 -9.87 -13.63 -31.97
C ARG A 50 -10.49 -12.29 -32.42
N ASP A 51 -10.17 -11.18 -31.75
CA ASP A 51 -10.67 -9.83 -32.05
C ASP A 51 -9.50 -8.87 -32.31
N SER A 52 -9.05 -8.80 -33.56
CA SER A 52 -7.87 -8.03 -33.98
C SER A 52 -7.93 -6.54 -33.60
N ARG A 53 -9.13 -5.97 -33.50
CA ARG A 53 -9.34 -4.56 -33.10
C ARG A 53 -9.00 -4.32 -31.62
N ARG A 54 -9.20 -5.32 -30.74
CA ARG A 54 -8.84 -5.20 -29.31
C ARG A 54 -7.34 -5.29 -29.09
N MET A 55 -6.64 -6.11 -29.87
CA MET A 55 -5.20 -6.28 -29.73
C MET A 55 -4.44 -5.00 -30.11
N GLU A 56 -4.88 -4.33 -31.19
CA GLU A 56 -4.29 -3.07 -31.63
C GLU A 56 -4.54 -1.91 -30.64
N MET A 57 -5.73 -1.87 -30.03
CA MET A 57 -6.05 -0.92 -28.96
C MET A 57 -5.14 -1.10 -27.74
N ILE A 58 -4.93 -2.33 -27.28
CA ILE A 58 -4.05 -2.62 -26.12
C ILE A 58 -2.61 -2.18 -26.44
N ARG A 59 -2.09 -2.56 -27.61
CA ARG A 59 -0.72 -2.22 -28.04
C ARG A 59 -0.48 -0.71 -28.06
N ASN A 60 -1.38 0.06 -28.68
CA ASN A 60 -1.20 1.50 -28.85
C ASN A 60 -1.29 2.26 -27.51
N HIS A 61 -2.13 1.81 -26.57
CA HIS A 61 -2.19 2.40 -25.24
C HIS A 61 -1.01 2.03 -24.35
N LEU A 62 -0.41 0.85 -24.55
CA LEU A 62 0.66 0.35 -23.68
C LEU A 62 1.96 1.13 -23.84
N CYS A 63 2.39 1.35 -25.08
CA CYS A 63 3.68 1.95 -25.43
C CYS A 63 3.82 3.43 -25.02
N TRP A 64 2.72 4.09 -24.68
CA TRP A 64 2.68 5.53 -24.34
C TRP A 64 2.17 5.81 -22.93
N SER A 65 2.01 4.78 -22.09
CA SER A 65 1.52 4.93 -20.72
C SER A 65 2.65 5.14 -19.71
N GLY A 66 2.40 5.93 -18.67
CA GLY A 66 3.34 6.11 -17.55
C GLY A 66 3.64 4.83 -16.75
N SER A 67 2.89 3.75 -16.97
CA SER A 67 3.09 2.40 -16.41
C SER A 67 4.05 1.54 -17.22
N TYR A 68 4.48 1.98 -18.41
CA TYR A 68 5.42 1.26 -19.28
C TYR A 68 6.71 0.82 -18.57
N PRO A 69 7.35 1.62 -17.69
CA PRO A 69 8.59 1.20 -17.02
C PRO A 69 8.39 -0.01 -16.08
N LEU A 70 7.27 -0.10 -15.37
CA LEU A 70 6.96 -1.20 -14.45
C LEU A 70 6.70 -2.51 -15.20
N MET A 71 5.96 -2.41 -16.32
CA MET A 71 5.72 -3.56 -17.18
C MET A 71 6.98 -3.99 -17.92
N GLY A 72 7.78 -3.04 -18.40
CA GLY A 72 9.08 -3.29 -19.01
C GLY A 72 10.04 -4.00 -18.05
N LEU A 73 10.07 -3.59 -16.79
CA LEU A 73 10.86 -4.26 -15.75
C LEU A 73 10.39 -5.71 -15.54
N SER A 74 9.08 -5.93 -15.43
CA SER A 74 8.54 -7.29 -15.25
C SER A 74 8.91 -8.20 -16.43
N ILE A 75 8.77 -7.69 -17.66
CA ILE A 75 9.17 -8.42 -18.89
C ILE A 75 10.67 -8.69 -18.91
N LEU A 76 11.49 -7.70 -18.53
CA LEU A 76 12.93 -7.85 -18.44
C LEU A 76 13.32 -8.95 -17.44
N MET A 77 12.74 -8.94 -16.25
CA MET A 77 13.00 -9.95 -15.22
C MET A 77 12.60 -11.35 -15.68
N ILE A 78 11.42 -11.49 -16.30
CA ILE A 78 10.98 -12.77 -16.91
C ILE A 78 12.00 -13.23 -17.97
N GLY A 79 12.49 -12.32 -18.82
CA GLY A 79 13.53 -12.62 -19.81
C GLY A 79 14.84 -13.08 -19.18
N ILE A 80 15.31 -12.38 -18.14
CA ILE A 80 16.52 -12.75 -17.39
C ILE A 80 16.38 -14.15 -16.80
N TYR A 81 15.29 -14.45 -16.10
CA TYR A 81 15.08 -15.77 -15.51
C TYR A 81 14.86 -16.87 -16.55
N SER A 82 14.31 -16.53 -17.73
CA SER A 82 14.19 -17.47 -18.85
C SER A 82 15.57 -17.83 -19.41
N VAL A 83 16.46 -16.86 -19.59
CA VAL A 83 17.86 -17.12 -20.00
C VAL A 83 18.60 -17.90 -18.92
N HIS A 84 18.46 -17.49 -17.65
CA HIS A 84 19.08 -18.16 -16.50
C HIS A 84 18.69 -19.64 -16.41
N ALA A 85 17.42 -19.98 -16.69
CA ALA A 85 16.95 -21.35 -16.74
C ALA A 85 17.65 -22.18 -17.84
N CYS A 86 18.00 -21.55 -18.97
CA CYS A 86 18.69 -22.20 -20.09
C CYS A 86 20.22 -22.29 -19.92
N THR A 87 20.82 -21.48 -19.03
CA THR A 87 22.28 -21.41 -18.86
C THR A 87 22.82 -22.25 -17.70
N GLY A 88 22.01 -23.14 -17.13
CA GLY A 88 22.40 -23.97 -15.97
C GLY A 88 22.31 -23.20 -14.65
N PRO A 89 21.09 -22.98 -14.12
CA PRO A 89 20.89 -22.20 -12.90
C PRO A 89 21.42 -22.94 -11.65
N VAL A 90 21.83 -22.17 -10.64
CA VAL A 90 22.24 -22.71 -9.33
C VAL A 90 21.10 -23.49 -8.65
N SER A 91 19.88 -22.99 -8.77
CA SER A 91 18.65 -23.70 -8.39
C SER A 91 17.59 -23.50 -9.47
N MET A 92 17.14 -24.60 -10.07
CA MET A 92 16.04 -24.57 -11.03
C MET A 92 14.74 -24.15 -10.36
N GLU A 93 14.48 -24.64 -9.16
CA GLU A 93 13.27 -24.33 -8.38
C GLU A 93 13.20 -22.82 -8.08
N GLY A 94 14.28 -22.22 -7.56
CA GLY A 94 14.32 -20.78 -7.31
C GLY A 94 14.20 -19.94 -8.58
N THR A 95 14.76 -20.41 -9.70
CA THR A 95 14.64 -19.74 -11.00
C THR A 95 13.20 -19.74 -11.50
N LEU A 96 12.50 -20.87 -11.39
CA LEU A 96 11.10 -21.01 -11.77
C LEU A 96 10.18 -20.20 -10.85
N GLN A 97 10.46 -20.17 -9.55
CA GLN A 97 9.70 -19.38 -8.58
C GLN A 97 9.75 -17.88 -8.89
N GLU A 98 10.94 -17.36 -9.19
CA GLU A 98 11.09 -15.96 -9.59
C GLU A 98 10.41 -15.70 -10.94
N TRP A 99 10.54 -16.60 -11.91
CA TRP A 99 9.84 -16.51 -13.19
C TRP A 99 8.32 -16.42 -13.01
N ILE A 100 7.74 -17.25 -12.13
CA ILE A 100 6.32 -17.24 -11.78
C ILE A 100 5.94 -15.92 -11.11
N SER A 101 6.74 -15.46 -10.14
CA SER A 101 6.50 -14.24 -9.37
C SER A 101 6.47 -13.00 -10.28
N TRP A 102 7.50 -12.83 -11.12
CA TRP A 102 7.56 -11.71 -12.06
C TRP A 102 6.48 -11.77 -13.15
N SER A 103 6.08 -12.98 -13.56
CA SER A 103 4.93 -13.18 -14.45
C SER A 103 3.62 -12.76 -13.79
N LEU A 104 3.40 -13.13 -12.53
CA LEU A 104 2.23 -12.72 -11.75
C LEU A 104 2.20 -11.20 -11.56
N TYR A 105 3.31 -10.58 -11.16
CA TYR A 105 3.39 -9.12 -10.96
C TYR A 105 3.12 -8.35 -12.25
N GLY A 106 3.74 -8.76 -13.37
CA GLY A 106 3.55 -8.12 -14.66
C GLY A 106 2.11 -8.23 -15.18
N SER A 107 1.53 -9.42 -15.09
CA SER A 107 0.16 -9.66 -15.57
C SER A 107 -0.91 -9.04 -14.66
N ALA A 108 -0.74 -9.06 -13.34
CA ALA A 108 -1.61 -8.35 -12.40
C ALA A 108 -1.54 -6.83 -12.58
N GLY A 109 -0.32 -6.28 -12.76
CA GLY A 109 -0.12 -4.87 -13.08
C GLY A 109 -0.81 -4.46 -14.39
N LEU A 110 -0.68 -5.28 -15.43
CA LEU A 110 -1.37 -5.08 -16.71
C LEU A 110 -2.89 -5.14 -16.55
N ALA A 111 -3.43 -6.10 -15.80
CA ALA A 111 -4.86 -6.20 -15.52
C ALA A 111 -5.39 -4.94 -14.80
N ALA A 112 -4.68 -4.48 -13.76
CA ALA A 112 -5.04 -3.26 -13.02
C ALA A 112 -4.99 -2.02 -13.92
N TRP A 113 -3.99 -1.93 -14.79
CA TRP A 113 -3.86 -0.85 -15.76
C TRP A 113 -4.99 -0.84 -16.79
N LEU A 114 -5.33 -2.00 -17.38
CA LEU A 114 -6.42 -2.14 -18.35
C LEU A 114 -7.78 -1.73 -17.73
N LEU A 115 -8.03 -2.10 -16.48
CA LEU A 115 -9.22 -1.67 -15.75
C LEU A 115 -9.17 -0.16 -15.45
N GLY A 116 -8.01 0.36 -15.07
CA GLY A 116 -7.79 1.77 -14.75
C GLY A 116 -7.99 2.73 -15.92
N GLY A 117 -8.04 2.24 -17.16
CA GLY A 117 -8.27 3.04 -18.36
C GLY A 117 -9.67 3.68 -18.45
N GLU A 118 -10.66 3.20 -17.70
CA GLU A 118 -12.00 3.80 -17.62
C GLU A 118 -12.28 4.39 -16.24
N ALA A 119 -13.15 5.41 -16.17
CA ALA A 119 -13.52 6.06 -14.92
C ALA A 119 -14.05 5.07 -13.86
N ARG A 120 -14.96 4.16 -14.26
CA ARG A 120 -15.52 3.14 -13.36
C ARG A 120 -14.49 2.10 -12.94
N GLY A 121 -13.68 1.58 -13.86
CA GLY A 121 -12.65 0.59 -13.53
C GLY A 121 -11.56 1.16 -12.62
N ARG A 122 -11.15 2.42 -12.83
CA ARG A 122 -10.25 3.14 -11.92
C ARG A 122 -10.83 3.26 -10.51
N GLN A 123 -12.11 3.60 -10.37
CA GLN A 123 -12.78 3.64 -9.05
C GLN A 123 -12.79 2.26 -8.38
N LEU A 124 -13.04 1.19 -9.13
CA LEU A 124 -13.01 -0.18 -8.61
C LEU A 124 -11.62 -0.59 -8.14
N VAL A 125 -10.57 -0.32 -8.92
CA VAL A 125 -9.18 -0.61 -8.54
C VAL A 125 -8.77 0.20 -7.30
N MET A 126 -9.14 1.49 -7.24
CA MET A 126 -8.91 2.31 -6.04
C MET A 126 -9.64 1.77 -4.82
N CYS A 127 -10.90 1.35 -4.98
CA CYS A 127 -11.68 0.75 -3.91
C CYS A 127 -11.04 -0.54 -3.39
N LEU A 128 -10.62 -1.43 -4.30
CA LEU A 128 -9.93 -2.67 -3.97
C LEU A 128 -8.61 -2.40 -3.22
N TRP A 129 -7.81 -1.44 -3.71
CA TRP A 129 -6.56 -1.05 -3.07
C TRP A 129 -6.78 -0.50 -1.66
N HIS A 130 -7.77 0.37 -1.46
CA HIS A 130 -8.08 0.91 -0.13
C HIS A 130 -8.68 -0.14 0.80
N ALA A 131 -9.51 -1.04 0.28
CA ALA A 131 -10.03 -2.17 1.04
C ALA A 131 -8.89 -3.07 1.53
N ALA A 132 -7.89 -3.35 0.69
CA ALA A 132 -6.72 -4.13 1.09
C ALA A 132 -5.92 -3.45 2.23
N GLY A 133 -5.68 -2.13 2.13
CA GLY A 133 -4.99 -1.39 3.20
C GLY A 133 -5.76 -1.40 4.52
N VAL A 134 -7.09 -1.20 4.46
CA VAL A 134 -7.97 -1.27 5.65
C VAL A 134 -8.00 -2.68 6.22
N LEU A 135 -8.11 -3.71 5.38
CA LEU A 135 -8.12 -5.09 5.80
C LEU A 135 -6.82 -5.46 6.51
N LEU A 136 -5.67 -5.18 5.89
CA LEU A 136 -4.35 -5.53 6.42
C LEU A 136 -4.03 -4.78 7.73
N CYS A 137 -4.23 -3.46 7.76
CA CYS A 137 -3.94 -2.66 8.95
C CYS A 137 -4.99 -2.89 10.05
N GLY A 138 -6.27 -2.88 9.68
CA GLY A 138 -7.39 -3.03 10.60
C GLY A 138 -7.37 -4.39 11.31
N SER A 139 -7.20 -5.48 10.56
CA SER A 139 -7.08 -6.81 11.15
C SER A 139 -5.89 -6.93 12.12
N ALA A 140 -4.73 -6.36 11.77
CA ALA A 140 -3.56 -6.35 12.62
C ALA A 140 -3.79 -5.59 13.94
N LEU A 141 -4.35 -4.38 13.88
CA LEU A 141 -4.65 -3.60 15.08
C LEU A 141 -5.76 -4.23 15.93
N LEU A 142 -6.84 -4.72 15.31
CA LEU A 142 -7.92 -5.42 16.02
C LEU A 142 -7.38 -6.64 16.77
N ALA A 143 -6.45 -7.38 16.18
CA ALA A 143 -5.83 -8.53 16.83
C ALA A 143 -4.89 -8.13 17.99
N VAL A 144 -4.12 -7.03 17.85
CA VAL A 144 -3.31 -6.48 18.96
C VAL A 144 -4.19 -6.12 20.17
N TYR A 145 -5.40 -5.59 19.94
CA TYR A 145 -6.35 -5.27 21.00
C TYR A 145 -7.25 -6.44 21.41
N GLY A 146 -6.98 -7.67 20.95
CA GLY A 146 -7.72 -8.87 21.34
C GLY A 146 -9.17 -8.94 20.83
N LEU A 147 -9.53 -8.12 19.83
CA LEU A 147 -10.86 -8.12 19.20
C LEU A 147 -10.98 -9.15 18.07
N LEU A 148 -9.85 -9.62 17.54
CA LEU A 148 -9.78 -10.62 16.49
C LEU A 148 -8.71 -11.64 16.85
N ASP A 149 -9.07 -12.93 16.86
CA ASP A 149 -8.10 -14.00 17.09
C ASP A 149 -7.37 -14.31 15.78
N LEU A 150 -6.13 -13.83 15.68
CA LEU A 150 -5.24 -14.10 14.55
C LEU A 150 -3.94 -14.72 15.05
N PRO A 151 -3.67 -16.00 14.74
CA PRO A 151 -2.42 -16.63 15.14
C PRO A 151 -1.25 -15.96 14.42
N HIS A 152 -0.11 -15.88 15.11
CA HIS A 152 1.15 -15.36 14.57
C HIS A 152 1.12 -13.89 14.09
N VAL A 153 0.09 -13.12 14.46
CA VAL A 153 -0.02 -11.70 14.11
C VAL A 153 1.07 -10.84 14.76
N VAL A 154 1.53 -11.25 15.95
CA VAL A 154 2.65 -10.69 16.69
C VAL A 154 3.77 -11.71 16.77
N MET A 155 4.93 -11.34 16.25
CA MET A 155 6.18 -12.10 16.39
C MET A 155 6.87 -11.68 17.69
N ARG A 156 6.89 -12.56 18.69
CA ARG A 156 7.57 -12.33 19.98
C ARG A 156 8.96 -12.95 19.95
N VAL A 157 9.99 -12.15 20.21
CA VAL A 157 11.40 -12.56 20.13
C VAL A 157 12.19 -11.91 21.26
N ALA A 158 13.00 -12.69 21.98
CA ALA A 158 13.82 -12.18 23.08
C ALA A 158 15.12 -11.51 22.64
N ASP A 159 15.59 -11.79 21.42
CA ASP A 159 16.83 -11.23 20.88
C ASP A 159 16.67 -9.73 20.53
N PRO A 160 17.39 -8.82 21.23
CA PRO A 160 17.33 -7.39 20.97
C PRO A 160 17.89 -6.99 19.59
N ALA A 161 18.69 -7.84 18.95
CA ALA A 161 19.15 -7.61 17.59
C ALA A 161 17.99 -7.74 16.57
N VAL A 162 16.98 -8.55 16.89
CA VAL A 162 15.81 -8.82 16.04
C VAL A 162 14.62 -7.93 16.40
N SER A 163 14.40 -7.65 17.68
CA SER A 163 13.33 -6.77 18.16
C SER A 163 13.76 -5.94 19.38
N ALA A 164 13.60 -4.62 19.30
CA ALA A 164 13.97 -3.73 20.40
C ALA A 164 12.96 -3.81 21.57
N SER A 165 11.67 -3.96 21.26
CA SER A 165 10.61 -4.09 22.27
C SER A 165 10.30 -5.54 22.66
N GLY A 166 10.86 -6.51 21.96
CA GLY A 166 10.57 -7.94 22.14
C GLY A 166 9.31 -8.43 21.42
N ALA A 167 8.59 -7.55 20.72
CA ALA A 167 7.41 -7.90 19.94
C ALA A 167 7.30 -7.08 18.66
N ARG A 168 7.01 -7.76 17.53
CA ARG A 168 6.91 -7.13 16.21
C ARG A 168 5.59 -7.46 15.54
N LEU A 169 4.93 -6.46 14.98
CA LEU A 169 3.66 -6.63 14.28
C LEU A 169 3.89 -7.16 12.86
N GLY A 170 3.35 -8.34 12.57
CA GLY A 170 3.34 -8.95 11.23
C GLY A 170 1.99 -8.90 10.52
N GLY A 171 0.89 -8.69 11.26
CA GLY A 171 -0.45 -8.64 10.69
C GLY A 171 -0.84 -9.98 10.03
N LEU A 172 -1.78 -9.94 9.10
CA LEU A 172 -2.17 -11.11 8.30
C LEU A 172 -1.02 -11.65 7.43
N LEU A 173 -0.01 -10.83 7.14
CA LEU A 173 1.15 -11.25 6.35
C LEU A 173 2.15 -12.06 7.19
N GLN A 174 2.02 -12.05 8.52
CA GLN A 174 2.84 -12.77 9.50
C GLN A 174 4.35 -12.46 9.47
N TYR A 175 4.81 -11.65 8.51
CA TYR A 175 6.20 -11.27 8.36
C TYR A 175 6.36 -9.75 8.55
N PRO A 176 6.91 -9.30 9.70
CA PRO A 176 6.97 -7.88 10.05
C PRO A 176 7.66 -6.99 9.01
N ASN A 177 8.69 -7.50 8.32
CA ASN A 177 9.40 -6.70 7.32
C ASN A 177 8.53 -6.40 6.09
N THR A 178 7.83 -7.41 5.55
CA THR A 178 6.92 -7.25 4.41
C THR A 178 5.71 -6.43 4.82
N PHE A 179 5.13 -6.70 5.99
CA PHE A 179 4.03 -5.90 6.52
C PHE A 179 4.41 -4.43 6.65
N GLY A 180 5.60 -4.14 7.18
CA GLY A 180 6.13 -2.79 7.26
C GLY A 180 6.26 -2.13 5.89
N ALA A 181 6.84 -2.82 4.90
CA ALA A 181 6.96 -2.29 3.54
C ALA A 181 5.59 -1.97 2.91
N VAL A 182 4.60 -2.84 3.10
CA VAL A 182 3.23 -2.66 2.60
C VAL A 182 2.53 -1.49 3.32
N MET A 183 2.66 -1.38 4.65
CA MET A 183 2.11 -0.25 5.41
C MET A 183 2.75 1.07 5.00
N ALA A 184 4.06 1.09 4.73
CA ALA A 184 4.76 2.26 4.18
C ALA A 184 4.19 2.66 2.81
N ALA A 185 3.97 1.71 1.90
CA ALA A 185 3.39 1.99 0.59
C ALA A 185 1.98 2.62 0.72
N PHE A 186 1.11 2.05 1.56
CA PHE A 186 -0.21 2.62 1.81
C PHE A 186 -0.14 3.99 2.48
N LEU A 187 0.74 4.18 3.47
CA LEU A 187 0.93 5.46 4.15
C LEU A 187 1.33 6.57 3.17
N LEU A 188 2.35 6.34 2.35
CA LEU A 188 2.86 7.33 1.41
C LEU A 188 1.85 7.64 0.30
N GLU A 189 1.15 6.61 -0.19
CA GLU A 189 0.08 6.78 -1.18
C GLU A 189 -1.04 7.68 -0.64
N ARG A 190 -1.45 7.49 0.62
CA ARG A 190 -2.43 8.37 1.28
C ARG A 190 -1.88 9.77 1.55
N LEU A 191 -0.63 9.87 2.01
CA LEU A 191 0.03 11.14 2.29
C LEU A 191 0.08 12.03 1.05
N PHE A 192 0.55 11.51 -0.09
CA PHE A 192 0.67 12.30 -1.32
C PHE A 192 -0.67 12.50 -2.05
N ALA A 193 -1.74 11.79 -1.68
CA ALA A 193 -3.10 12.10 -2.11
C ALA A 193 -3.74 13.27 -1.33
N LEU A 194 -3.21 13.64 -0.15
CA LEU A 194 -3.77 14.69 0.70
C LEU A 194 -3.91 16.06 0.02
N PRO A 195 -2.97 16.58 -0.79
CA PRO A 195 -3.08 17.94 -1.31
C PRO A 195 -4.35 18.13 -2.14
N ALA A 196 -4.77 17.12 -2.90
CA ALA A 196 -6.02 17.15 -3.65
C ALA A 196 -7.25 17.18 -2.72
N ALA A 197 -7.19 16.49 -1.59
CA ALA A 197 -8.28 16.43 -0.60
C ALA A 197 -8.34 17.64 0.35
N LEU A 198 -7.23 18.36 0.54
CA LEU A 198 -7.11 19.48 1.49
C LEU A 198 -7.23 20.87 0.84
N ARG A 199 -7.32 20.95 -0.50
CA ARG A 199 -7.57 22.22 -1.20
C ARG A 199 -8.89 22.86 -0.73
N ARG A 200 -8.91 24.19 -0.66
CA ARG A 200 -9.95 25.05 -0.02
C ARG A 200 -11.42 24.82 -0.42
N ARG A 201 -11.73 24.00 -1.42
CA ARG A 201 -13.09 23.63 -1.83
C ARG A 201 -13.56 22.26 -1.31
N ALA A 202 -12.70 21.49 -0.64
CA ALA A 202 -13.08 20.22 -0.07
C ALA A 202 -13.81 20.40 1.27
N GLY A 203 -14.93 19.71 1.45
CA GLY A 203 -15.68 19.71 2.72
C GLY A 203 -14.87 19.11 3.87
N ARG A 204 -15.18 19.51 5.11
CA ARG A 204 -14.47 19.06 6.34
C ARG A 204 -14.42 17.53 6.46
N LEU A 205 -15.50 16.85 6.09
CA LEU A 205 -15.60 15.40 6.11
C LEU A 205 -14.63 14.72 5.13
N ARG A 206 -14.47 15.29 3.94
CA ARG A 206 -13.54 14.78 2.93
C ARG A 206 -12.08 14.93 3.37
N ALA A 207 -11.75 16.04 4.02
CA ALA A 207 -10.44 16.24 4.64
C ALA A 207 -10.19 15.24 5.78
N ALA A 208 -11.20 14.96 6.62
CA ALA A 208 -11.13 13.94 7.67
C ALA A 208 -10.86 12.56 7.08
N ALA A 209 -11.67 12.15 6.10
CA ALA A 209 -11.55 10.86 5.46
C ALA A 209 -10.17 10.64 4.83
N ALA A 210 -9.55 11.70 4.29
CA ALA A 210 -8.21 11.63 3.71
C ALA A 210 -7.10 11.50 4.77
N LEU A 211 -7.26 12.09 5.95
CA LEU A 211 -6.31 12.00 7.06
C LEU A 211 -6.47 10.72 7.88
N LEU A 212 -7.67 10.14 7.88
CA LEU A 212 -8.05 8.99 8.69
C LEU A 212 -7.03 7.83 8.65
N PRO A 213 -6.47 7.42 7.49
CA PRO A 213 -5.58 6.26 7.45
C PRO A 213 -4.16 6.55 7.94
N LEU A 214 -3.76 7.82 8.08
CA LEU A 214 -2.35 8.16 8.33
C LEU A 214 -1.85 7.66 9.68
N ALA A 215 -2.61 7.88 10.75
CA ALA A 215 -2.24 7.44 12.10
C ALA A 215 -2.14 5.90 12.19
N PRO A 216 -3.16 5.11 11.82
CA PRO A 216 -3.07 3.65 11.93
C PRO A 216 -2.01 3.03 11.01
N TYR A 217 -1.82 3.54 9.79
CA TYR A 217 -0.76 3.04 8.90
C TYR A 217 0.64 3.39 9.43
N THR A 218 0.83 4.59 9.99
CA THR A 218 2.10 4.97 10.63
C THR A 218 2.36 4.11 11.86
N ALA A 219 1.35 3.89 12.71
CA ALA A 219 1.48 3.05 13.89
C ALA A 219 1.84 1.61 13.50
N ALA A 220 1.11 1.02 12.54
CA ALA A 220 1.39 -0.31 12.03
C ALA A 220 2.82 -0.43 11.46
N LEU A 221 3.29 0.56 10.69
CA LEU A 221 4.67 0.62 10.20
C LEU A 221 5.70 0.64 11.34
N LEU A 222 5.49 1.48 12.37
CA LEU A 222 6.39 1.57 13.51
C LEU A 222 6.41 0.27 14.33
N LEU A 223 5.25 -0.33 14.60
CA LEU A 223 5.14 -1.57 15.38
C LEU A 223 5.78 -2.78 14.68
N THR A 224 6.14 -2.70 13.40
CA THR A 224 6.89 -3.76 12.70
C THR A 224 8.36 -3.84 13.11
N GLU A 225 8.91 -2.76 13.68
CA GLU A 225 10.35 -2.56 13.93
C GLU A 225 11.26 -2.83 12.71
N SER A 226 10.70 -2.75 11.49
CA SER A 226 11.44 -2.98 10.25
C SER A 226 12.24 -1.74 9.88
N ARG A 227 13.51 -1.70 10.30
CA ARG A 227 14.46 -0.60 9.99
C ARG A 227 14.56 -0.35 8.48
N GLY A 228 14.53 -1.42 7.68
CA GLY A 228 14.52 -1.34 6.22
C GLY A 228 13.26 -0.65 5.68
N ALA A 229 12.09 -1.01 6.19
CA ALA A 229 10.83 -0.36 5.80
C ALA A 229 10.78 1.11 6.26
N TRP A 230 11.27 1.42 7.46
CA TRP A 230 11.37 2.80 7.94
C TRP A 230 12.27 3.66 7.05
N LEU A 231 13.46 3.14 6.71
CA LEU A 231 14.40 3.84 5.85
C LEU A 231 13.82 4.03 4.43
N ALA A 232 13.24 2.97 3.86
CA ALA A 232 12.59 3.06 2.55
C ALA A 232 11.43 4.07 2.55
N ALA A 233 10.60 4.06 3.59
CA ALA A 233 9.51 5.02 3.76
C ALA A 233 10.04 6.46 3.88
N ALA A 234 11.09 6.68 4.65
CA ALA A 234 11.71 7.98 4.83
C ALA A 234 12.31 8.51 3.52
N LEU A 235 13.04 7.67 2.77
CA LEU A 235 13.62 8.03 1.48
C LEU A 235 12.53 8.34 0.43
N ALA A 236 11.50 7.50 0.34
CA ALA A 236 10.37 7.73 -0.56
C ALA A 236 9.56 8.97 -0.16
N CYS A 237 9.39 9.23 1.13
CA CYS A 237 8.77 10.46 1.63
C CYS A 237 9.60 11.69 1.25
N ALA A 238 10.92 11.65 1.45
CA ALA A 238 11.82 12.74 1.08
C ALA A 238 11.77 13.00 -0.44
N ALA A 239 11.83 11.95 -1.27
CA ALA A 239 11.69 12.06 -2.72
C ALA A 239 10.33 12.65 -3.13
N GLY A 240 9.24 12.18 -2.52
CA GLY A 240 7.89 12.68 -2.81
C GLY A 240 7.69 14.13 -2.35
N LEU A 241 8.22 14.54 -1.20
CA LEU A 241 8.21 15.94 -0.75
C LEU A 241 9.05 16.83 -1.67
N ALA A 242 10.18 16.32 -2.16
CA ALA A 242 11.03 17.00 -3.13
C ALA A 242 10.37 17.12 -4.52
N ALA A 243 9.48 16.20 -4.89
CA ALA A 243 8.64 16.30 -6.08
C ALA A 243 7.46 17.26 -5.87
N GLU A 244 6.82 17.22 -4.71
CA GLU A 244 5.65 18.03 -4.33
C GLU A 244 6.03 19.31 -3.56
N ARG A 245 7.12 19.99 -3.94
CA ARG A 245 7.69 21.13 -3.18
C ARG A 245 6.69 22.24 -2.86
N ARG A 246 5.73 22.46 -3.77
CA ARG A 246 4.66 23.47 -3.60
C ARG A 246 3.68 23.12 -2.49
N CYS A 247 3.51 21.84 -2.20
CA CYS A 247 2.60 21.31 -1.20
C CYS A 247 3.32 20.77 0.05
N ALA A 248 4.66 20.74 0.07
CA ALA A 248 5.45 20.15 1.15
C ALA A 248 5.07 20.71 2.54
N ALA A 249 4.94 22.03 2.69
CA ALA A 249 4.54 22.65 3.96
C ALA A 249 3.13 22.21 4.41
N LEU A 250 2.19 22.08 3.48
CA LEU A 250 0.84 21.58 3.77
C LEU A 250 0.87 20.11 4.17
N LEU A 251 1.64 19.29 3.46
CA LEU A 251 1.79 17.86 3.75
C LEU A 251 2.38 17.63 5.15
N LEU A 252 3.49 18.31 5.46
CA LEU A 252 4.15 18.24 6.77
C LEU A 252 3.22 18.70 7.90
N ALA A 253 2.51 19.83 7.72
CA ALA A 253 1.55 20.30 8.71
C ALA A 253 0.38 19.33 8.91
N ALA A 254 -0.14 18.76 7.82
CA ALA A 254 -1.27 17.84 7.87
C ALA A 254 -0.93 16.48 8.51
N CYS A 255 0.29 15.97 8.29
CA CYS A 255 0.72 14.67 8.81
C CYS A 255 1.35 14.73 10.21
N ALA A 256 1.79 15.90 10.69
CA ALA A 256 2.46 16.04 11.98
C ALA A 256 1.66 15.42 13.14
N ALA A 257 0.39 15.78 13.30
CA ALA A 257 -0.43 15.26 14.39
C ALA A 257 -0.76 13.76 14.26
N PRO A 258 -1.14 13.22 13.08
CA PRO A 258 -1.27 11.77 12.87
C PRO A 258 0.01 10.99 13.18
N VAL A 259 1.19 11.50 12.78
CA VAL A 259 2.48 10.86 13.03
C VAL A 259 2.84 10.90 14.52
N ALA A 260 2.61 12.04 15.20
CA ALA A 260 2.81 12.15 16.64
C ALA A 260 1.89 11.17 17.41
N SER A 261 0.63 11.06 16.99
CA SER A 261 -0.35 10.12 17.56
C SER A 261 0.13 8.67 17.39
N ALA A 262 0.66 8.33 16.22
CA ALA A 262 1.25 7.02 15.97
C ALA A 262 2.50 6.74 16.81
N ALA A 263 3.35 7.74 17.05
CA ALA A 263 4.54 7.61 17.91
C ALA A 263 4.15 7.36 19.38
N LEU A 264 3.11 8.03 19.87
CA LEU A 264 2.57 7.78 21.22
C LEU A 264 1.96 6.38 21.34
N LEU A 265 1.23 5.93 20.32
CA LEU A 265 0.73 4.54 20.25
C LEU A 265 1.87 3.53 20.22
N TYR A 266 2.91 3.80 19.42
CA TYR A 266 4.09 2.96 19.36
C TYR A 266 4.73 2.79 20.74
N GLY A 267 5.01 3.88 21.46
CA GLY A 267 5.61 3.81 22.80
C GLY A 267 4.75 3.01 23.80
N GLN A 268 3.46 3.30 23.85
CA GLN A 268 2.54 2.60 24.75
C GLN A 268 2.45 1.10 24.42
N LEU A 269 2.42 0.73 23.15
CA LEU A 269 2.27 -0.66 22.73
C LEU A 269 3.58 -1.46 22.81
N THR A 270 4.73 -0.83 22.64
CA THR A 270 6.02 -1.51 22.80
C THR A 270 6.33 -1.81 24.27
N GLU A 271 5.96 -0.93 25.20
CA GLU A 271 6.10 -1.17 26.65
C GLU A 271 5.37 -2.43 27.12
N VAL A 272 4.21 -2.70 26.54
CA VAL A 272 3.38 -3.88 26.86
C VAL A 272 3.55 -5.02 25.85
N GLN A 273 4.59 -4.97 25.02
CA GLN A 273 4.90 -6.00 24.01
C GLN A 273 3.68 -6.37 23.15
N LEU A 274 2.97 -5.37 22.62
CA LEU A 274 1.77 -5.54 21.78
C LEU A 274 0.64 -6.34 22.46
N ALA A 275 0.56 -6.32 23.80
CA ALA A 275 -0.53 -6.93 24.58
C ALA A 275 -1.16 -5.91 25.55
N PRO A 276 -1.77 -4.82 25.05
CA PRO A 276 -2.42 -3.83 25.90
C PRO A 276 -3.67 -4.39 26.59
N ALA A 277 -4.04 -3.79 27.72
CA ALA A 277 -5.37 -3.97 28.29
C ALA A 277 -6.43 -3.48 27.28
N VAL A 278 -7.40 -4.32 26.95
CA VAL A 278 -8.33 -4.11 25.83
C VAL A 278 -9.06 -2.77 25.93
N LEU A 279 -9.85 -2.55 26.99
CA LEU A 279 -10.69 -1.35 27.07
C LEU A 279 -9.89 -0.03 27.19
N PRO A 280 -8.93 0.11 28.12
CA PRO A 280 -8.11 1.32 28.19
C PRO A 280 -7.29 1.56 26.91
N GLY A 281 -6.76 0.48 26.33
CA GLY A 281 -6.01 0.52 25.08
C GLY A 281 -6.85 0.97 23.89
N LEU A 282 -8.09 0.47 23.75
CA LEU A 282 -9.00 0.89 22.69
C LEU A 282 -9.43 2.36 22.83
N LEU A 283 -9.67 2.83 24.06
CA LEU A 283 -9.95 4.24 24.32
C LEU A 283 -8.76 5.12 23.96
N TRP A 284 -7.54 4.69 24.30
CA TRP A 284 -6.32 5.38 23.93
C TRP A 284 -6.11 5.44 22.41
N LEU A 285 -6.30 4.30 21.71
CA LEU A 285 -6.29 4.23 20.25
C LEU A 285 -7.30 5.20 19.64
N ALA A 286 -8.56 5.12 20.06
CA ALA A 286 -9.63 5.96 19.52
C ALA A 286 -9.35 7.46 19.76
N GLY A 287 -8.89 7.81 20.97
CA GLY A 287 -8.54 9.17 21.35
C GLY A 287 -7.40 9.74 20.52
N LEU A 288 -6.28 9.02 20.42
CA LEU A 288 -5.13 9.45 19.61
C LEU A 288 -5.46 9.47 18.11
N TRP A 289 -6.25 8.52 17.63
CA TRP A 289 -6.65 8.49 16.23
C TRP A 289 -7.55 9.67 15.86
N ALA A 290 -8.63 9.91 16.63
CA ALA A 290 -9.53 11.03 16.42
C ALA A 290 -8.82 12.38 16.62
N GLY A 291 -8.02 12.49 17.69
CA GLY A 291 -7.22 13.67 18.00
C GLY A 291 -6.23 14.01 16.88
N GLY A 292 -5.51 13.02 16.37
CA GLY A 292 -4.57 13.18 15.26
C GLY A 292 -5.25 13.69 13.98
N VAL A 293 -6.43 13.18 13.65
CA VAL A 293 -7.21 13.66 12.49
C VAL A 293 -7.68 15.10 12.69
N ILE A 294 -8.26 15.42 13.85
CA ILE A 294 -8.78 16.77 14.14
C ILE A 294 -7.65 17.80 14.15
N ALA A 295 -6.56 17.51 14.86
CA ALA A 295 -5.40 18.40 14.93
C ALA A 295 -4.71 18.53 13.56
N GLY A 296 -4.57 17.43 12.80
CA GLY A 296 -4.00 17.45 11.45
C GLY A 296 -4.83 18.32 10.49
N GLN A 297 -6.16 18.27 10.57
CA GLN A 297 -7.01 19.20 9.81
C GLN A 297 -6.78 20.66 10.19
N TRP A 298 -6.69 20.94 11.48
CA TRP A 298 -6.50 22.29 11.98
C TRP A 298 -5.16 22.87 11.53
N MET A 299 -4.07 22.10 11.66
CA MET A 299 -2.74 22.47 11.18
C MET A 299 -2.70 22.66 9.66
N ALA A 300 -3.34 21.77 8.90
CA ALA A 300 -3.45 21.89 7.44
C ALA A 300 -4.16 23.17 7.01
N ARG A 301 -5.22 23.57 7.72
CA ARG A 301 -5.93 24.83 7.46
C ARG A 301 -5.05 26.04 7.75
N ALA A 302 -4.34 26.04 8.87
CA ALA A 302 -3.42 27.11 9.23
C ALA A 302 -2.29 27.30 8.19
N ALA A 303 -1.70 26.20 7.74
CA ALA A 303 -0.70 26.22 6.66
C ALA A 303 -1.30 26.70 5.32
N GLY A 304 -2.51 26.27 4.99
CA GLY A 304 -3.24 26.69 3.79
C GLY A 304 -3.67 28.16 3.78
N SER A 305 -3.95 28.77 4.94
CA SER A 305 -4.22 30.21 5.05
C SER A 305 -2.96 31.04 4.78
N GLY A 306 -1.82 30.64 5.34
CA GLY A 306 -0.53 31.34 5.17
C GLY A 306 -0.05 31.35 3.71
N LEU A 307 -0.19 30.23 3.00
CA LEU A 307 0.17 30.13 1.57
C LEU A 307 -0.69 31.06 0.68
N GLY A 308 -1.98 31.23 1.01
CA GLY A 308 -2.86 32.11 0.25
C GLY A 308 -2.57 33.59 0.49
N LEU A 309 -2.20 33.98 1.72
CA LEU A 309 -1.78 35.35 2.04
C LEU A 309 -0.45 35.71 1.34
N ALA A 310 0.51 34.79 1.31
CA ALA A 310 1.79 34.98 0.62
C ALA A 310 1.66 35.04 -0.92
N ALA A 311 0.63 34.39 -1.49
CA ALA A 311 0.32 34.49 -2.91
C ALA A 311 -0.37 35.82 -3.25
N ALA A 312 -1.32 36.26 -2.41
CA ALA A 312 -2.00 37.55 -2.57
C ALA A 312 -1.06 38.76 -2.41
N GLY A 313 -0.11 38.69 -1.47
CA GLY A 313 0.92 39.72 -1.30
C GLY A 313 1.86 39.85 -2.50
N ARG A 314 2.21 38.75 -3.17
CA ARG A 314 3.03 38.76 -4.39
C ARG A 314 2.29 39.27 -5.63
N ALA A 315 0.97 39.10 -5.69
CA ALA A 315 0.15 39.62 -6.79
C ALA A 315 -0.10 41.14 -6.70
N ARG A 316 0.06 41.75 -5.51
CA ARG A 316 -0.04 43.21 -5.30
C ARG A 316 1.25 43.99 -5.54
N MET A 317 2.38 43.30 -5.67
CA MET A 317 3.69 43.93 -5.97
C MET A 317 4.08 43.83 -7.45
N ARG A 318 3.19 43.33 -8.30
CA ARG A 318 3.30 43.36 -9.76
C ARG A 318 2.23 44.28 -10.31
#